data_AF-A0A399F4T4-F1
#
_entry.id   AF-A0A399F4T4-F1
#
_cell.length_a   1.000
_cell.length_b   1.000
_cell.length_c   1.000
_cell.angle_alpha   90.00
_cell.angle_beta   90.00
_cell.angle_gamma   90.00
#
_symmetry.space_group_name_H-M   'P 1'
#
loop_
_entity.id
_entity.type
_entity.pdbx_description
1 polymer ?
#
loop_
_entity_poly.entity_id
_entity_poly.type
_entity_poly.pdbx_seq_one_letter_code
_entity_poly.pdbx_strand_id
1 'polypeptide(L)'
;MTTGATIALIVLVTVVAVFLLRWGIPAWLRQRAERALGQLEAMYRYARRHNTFVRRHKGLRFVVVLGSRGFHYMLEGHSVSRARLLRALGEGGEALLLKAEGEENRHGPTPTFTTAVA
;
A
#
# COMPACT_ATOMS: atom_id res chain seq x y z
N MET A 1 40.58 -26.01 30.06
CA MET A 1 40.32 -24.55 29.95
C MET A 1 39.45 -24.17 28.74
N THR A 2 38.95 -25.13 27.94
CA THR A 2 38.20 -24.85 26.69
C THR A 2 36.69 -24.67 26.90
N THR A 3 36.11 -25.29 27.93
CA THR A 3 34.67 -25.23 28.25
C THR A 3 34.19 -23.86 28.75
N GLY A 4 35.03 -23.12 29.48
CA GLY A 4 34.68 -21.76 29.94
C GLY A 4 34.59 -20.74 28.80
N ALA A 5 35.47 -20.85 27.80
CA ALA A 5 35.50 -19.96 26.66
C ALA A 5 34.31 -20.19 25.71
N THR A 6 33.89 -21.44 25.51
CA THR A 6 32.71 -21.76 24.70
C THR A 6 31.42 -21.28 25.37
N ILE A 7 31.29 -21.42 26.68
CA ILE A 7 30.12 -20.91 27.42
C ILE A 7 30.05 -19.38 27.33
N ALA A 8 31.17 -18.68 27.51
CA ALA A 8 31.23 -17.22 27.40
C ALA A 8 30.86 -16.74 25.98
N LEU A 9 31.31 -17.45 24.94
CA LEU A 9 30.97 -17.14 23.55
C LEU A 9 29.46 -17.30 23.30
N ILE A 10 28.86 -18.40 23.78
CA ILE A 10 27.43 -18.67 23.61
C ILE A 10 26.60 -17.59 24.30
N VAL A 11 26.95 -17.21 25.52
CA VAL A 11 26.26 -16.14 26.26
C VAL A 11 26.35 -14.81 25.50
N LEU A 12 27.54 -14.45 25.00
CA LEU A 12 27.73 -13.21 24.24
C LEU A 12 26.86 -13.18 22.97
N VAL A 13 26.87 -14.26 22.19
CA VAL A 13 26.05 -14.37 20.97
C VAL A 13 24.56 -14.29 21.29
N THR A 14 24.12 -14.91 22.39
CA THR A 14 22.73 -14.90 22.81
C THR A 14 22.28 -13.49 23.22
N VAL A 15 23.12 -12.77 23.99
CA VAL A 15 22.83 -11.38 24.39
C VAL A 15 22.76 -10.46 23.18
N VAL A 16 23.69 -10.58 22.23
CA VAL A 16 23.67 -9.80 20.99
C VAL A 16 22.44 -10.13 20.15
N ALA A 17 22.07 -11.42 20.03
CA ALA A 17 20.89 -11.85 19.31
C ALA A 17 19.59 -11.29 19.94
N VAL A 18 19.45 -11.38 21.26
CA VAL A 18 18.28 -10.83 21.98
C VAL A 18 18.22 -9.31 21.82
N PHE A 19 19.36 -8.62 21.87
CA PHE A 19 19.42 -7.17 21.67
C PHE A 19 18.99 -6.77 20.26
N LEU A 20 19.51 -7.43 19.23
CA LEU A 20 19.13 -7.20 17.84
C LEU A 20 17.66 -7.54 17.57
N LEU A 21 17.16 -8.64 18.15
CA LEU A 21 15.75 -9.04 18.01
C LEU A 21 14.82 -8.03 18.67
N ARG A 22 15.19 -7.56 19.87
CA ARG A 22 14.38 -6.64 20.69
C ARG A 22 14.35 -5.22 20.12
N TRP A 23 15.43 -4.75 19.49
CA TRP A 23 15.56 -3.36 19.03
C TRP A 23 15.54 -3.20 17.51
N GLY A 24 16.11 -4.15 16.77
CA GLY A 24 16.14 -4.12 15.30
C GLY A 24 14.76 -4.35 14.69
N ILE A 25 14.08 -5.43 15.07
CA ILE A 25 12.75 -5.76 14.53
C ILE A 25 11.72 -4.63 14.70
N PRO A 26 11.55 -3.98 15.87
CA PRO A 26 10.56 -2.91 15.99
C PRO A 26 10.91 -1.68 15.15
N ALA A 27 12.19 -1.37 14.93
CA ALA A 27 12.57 -0.25 14.07
C ALA A 27 12.19 -0.50 12.60
N TRP A 28 12.42 -1.71 12.10
CA TRP A 28 12.04 -2.10 10.74
C TRP A 28 10.52 -2.13 10.54
N LEU A 29 9.79 -2.65 11.53
CA LEU A 29 8.33 -2.66 11.51
C LEU A 29 7.75 -1.23 11.51
N ARG A 30 8.33 -0.32 12.30
CA ARG A 30 7.92 1.10 12.34
C ARG A 30 8.11 1.78 10.99
N GLN A 31 9.28 1.63 10.37
CA GLN A 31 9.53 2.19 9.04
C GLN A 31 8.55 1.66 7.99
N ARG A 32 8.24 0.36 8.04
CA ARG A 32 7.27 -0.25 7.11
C ARG A 32 5.85 0.27 7.36
N ALA A 33 5.48 0.46 8.62
CA ALA A 33 4.18 1.02 9.00
C ALA A 33 4.05 2.49 8.55
N GLU A 34 5.08 3.31 8.75
CA GLU A 34 5.11 4.71 8.30
C GLU A 34 4.97 4.82 6.77
N ARG A 35 5.69 3.98 6.02
CA ARG A 35 5.54 3.92 4.55
C ARG A 35 4.13 3.53 4.15
N ALA A 36 3.55 2.52 4.80
CA ALA A 36 2.18 2.07 4.52
C ALA A 36 1.14 3.15 4.84
N LEU A 37 1.36 3.96 5.90
CA LEU A 37 0.52 5.11 6.24
C LEU A 37 0.64 6.20 5.18
N GLY A 38 1.86 6.54 4.74
CA GLY A 38 2.07 7.54 3.69
C GLY A 38 1.43 7.15 2.35
N GLN A 39 1.56 5.87 1.96
CA GLN A 39 0.89 5.33 0.77
C GLN A 39 -0.63 5.41 0.88
N LEU A 40 -1.17 5.06 2.06
CA LEU A 40 -2.60 5.13 2.32
C LEU A 40 -3.11 6.58 2.28
N GLU A 41 -2.39 7.52 2.86
CA GLU A 41 -2.73 8.94 2.84
C GLU A 41 -2.73 9.49 1.41
N ALA A 42 -1.73 9.13 0.60
CA ALA A 42 -1.67 9.50 -0.81
C ALA A 42 -2.90 8.99 -1.58
N MET A 43 -3.31 7.75 -1.31
CA MET A 43 -4.52 7.17 -1.91
C MET A 43 -5.80 7.87 -1.45
N TYR A 44 -5.93 8.19 -0.17
CA TYR A 44 -7.09 8.94 0.35
C TYR A 44 -7.17 10.34 -0.25
N ARG A 45 -6.03 11.03 -0.37
CA ARG A 45 -5.95 12.35 -0.99
C ARG A 45 -6.38 12.30 -2.46
N TYR A 46 -5.90 11.29 -3.19
CA TYR A 46 -6.28 11.05 -4.58
C TYR A 46 -7.77 10.73 -4.71
N ALA A 47 -8.28 9.79 -3.91
CA ALA A 47 -9.68 9.40 -3.89
C ALA A 47 -10.59 10.59 -3.60
N ARG A 48 -10.27 11.39 -2.58
CA ARG A 48 -11.01 12.61 -2.21
C ARG A 48 -11.02 13.64 -3.33
N ARG A 49 -9.88 13.85 -4.02
CA ARG A 49 -9.78 14.80 -5.15
C ARG A 49 -10.71 14.40 -6.30
N HIS A 50 -10.88 13.09 -6.51
CA HIS A 50 -11.69 12.54 -7.58
C HIS A 50 -13.09 12.12 -7.14
N ASN A 51 -13.51 12.47 -5.91
CA ASN A 51 -14.79 12.10 -5.32
C ASN A 51 -15.08 10.58 -5.40
N THR A 52 -14.05 9.77 -5.27
CA THR A 52 -14.13 8.31 -5.17
C THR A 52 -13.65 7.86 -3.79
N PHE A 53 -13.63 6.55 -3.55
CA PHE A 53 -13.23 5.94 -2.29
C PHE A 53 -12.12 4.91 -2.48
N VAL A 54 -11.31 4.75 -1.43
CA VAL A 54 -10.30 3.70 -1.36
C VAL A 54 -11.00 2.36 -1.12
N ARG A 55 -10.80 1.42 -2.04
CA ARG A 55 -11.34 0.06 -1.97
C ARG A 55 -10.32 -0.87 -1.35
N ARG A 56 -10.79 -1.88 -0.60
CA ARG A 56 -9.95 -2.91 0.02
C ARG A 56 -10.40 -4.30 -0.42
N HIS A 57 -9.48 -5.11 -0.89
CA HIS A 57 -9.74 -6.51 -1.24
C HIS A 57 -8.55 -7.39 -0.84
N LYS A 58 -8.79 -8.47 -0.09
CA LYS A 58 -7.75 -9.42 0.39
C LYS A 58 -6.52 -8.73 1.02
N GLY A 59 -6.73 -7.61 1.72
CA GLY A 59 -5.65 -6.82 2.33
C GLY A 59 -4.99 -5.79 1.40
N LEU A 60 -5.17 -5.90 0.08
CA LEU A 60 -4.74 -4.90 -0.89
C LEU A 60 -5.71 -3.72 -0.89
N ARG A 61 -5.16 -2.52 -1.03
CA ARG A 61 -5.93 -1.28 -1.16
C ARG A 61 -5.69 -0.69 -2.52
N PHE A 62 -6.76 -0.30 -3.21
CA PHE A 62 -6.67 0.32 -4.51
C PHE A 62 -7.76 1.39 -4.70
N VAL A 63 -7.57 2.27 -5.68
CA VAL A 63 -8.54 3.29 -6.08
C VAL A 63 -8.76 3.15 -7.58
N VAL A 64 -10.00 3.34 -8.01
CA VAL A 64 -10.41 3.41 -9.42
C VAL A 64 -11.09 4.76 -9.61
N VAL A 65 -10.67 5.51 -10.62
CA VAL A 65 -11.24 6.82 -10.96
C VAL A 65 -11.60 6.83 -12.43
N LEU A 66 -12.77 7.35 -12.78
CA LEU A 66 -13.08 7.69 -14.17
C LEU A 66 -12.61 9.12 -14.47
N GLY A 67 -11.53 9.23 -15.25
CA GLY A 67 -11.04 10.50 -15.78
C GLY A 67 -11.59 10.82 -17.17
N SER A 68 -11.16 11.96 -17.72
CA SER A 68 -11.58 12.42 -19.06
C SER A 68 -11.11 11.52 -20.21
N ARG A 69 -10.03 10.74 -20.00
CA ARG A 69 -9.44 9.82 -20.99
C ARG A 69 -9.65 8.34 -20.64
N GLY A 70 -10.56 8.05 -19.72
CA GLY A 70 -10.84 6.69 -19.25
C GLY A 70 -10.44 6.45 -17.80
N PHE A 71 -10.31 5.18 -17.42
CA PHE A 71 -10.05 4.79 -16.04
C PHE A 71 -8.59 4.95 -15.63
N HIS A 72 -8.39 5.52 -14.44
CA HIS A 72 -7.11 5.60 -13.76
C HIS A 72 -7.15 4.71 -12.52
N TYR A 73 -6.05 4.01 -12.29
CA TYR A 73 -5.93 3.04 -11.21
C TYR A 73 -4.76 3.41 -10.31
N MET A 74 -4.97 3.29 -9.01
CA MET A 74 -3.93 3.50 -8.01
C MET A 74 -3.86 2.30 -7.09
N LEU A 75 -2.65 1.82 -6.82
CA LEU A 75 -2.36 0.70 -5.93
C LEU A 75 -1.23 1.12 -5.00
N GLU A 76 -1.42 0.96 -3.69
CA GLU A 76 -0.40 1.26 -2.67
C GLU A 76 0.26 2.64 -2.81
N GLY A 77 -0.53 3.69 -3.11
CA GLY A 77 0.02 5.04 -3.25
C GLY A 77 0.59 5.37 -4.63
N HIS A 78 0.58 4.45 -5.59
CA HIS A 78 1.16 4.63 -6.92
C HIS A 78 0.14 4.43 -8.04
N SER A 79 0.22 5.24 -9.09
CA SER A 79 -0.56 5.02 -10.31
C SER A 79 -0.08 3.76 -11.03
N VAL A 80 -1.00 2.88 -11.38
CA VAL A 80 -0.69 1.59 -12.04
C VAL A 80 -1.58 1.38 -13.27
N SER A 81 -1.14 0.51 -14.18
CA SER A 81 -1.98 0.06 -15.29
C SER A 81 -3.06 -0.91 -14.79
N ARG A 82 -4.15 -1.02 -15.56
CA ARG A 82 -5.23 -2.00 -15.31
C ARG A 82 -4.68 -3.42 -15.14
N ALA A 83 -3.79 -3.84 -16.05
CA ALA A 83 -3.17 -5.15 -16.03
C ALA A 83 -2.34 -5.40 -14.75
N ARG A 84 -1.62 -4.38 -14.26
CA ARG A 84 -0.85 -4.51 -13.01
C ARG A 84 -1.77 -4.62 -11.79
N LEU A 85 -2.86 -3.86 -11.76
CA LEU A 85 -3.84 -3.98 -10.68
C LEU A 85 -4.54 -5.35 -10.69
N LEU A 86 -4.93 -5.85 -11.86
CA LEU A 86 -5.52 -7.18 -11.99
C LEU A 86 -4.57 -8.30 -11.52
N ARG A 87 -3.30 -8.23 -11.92
CA ARG A 87 -2.28 -9.17 -11.43
C ARG A 87 -2.14 -9.13 -9.91
N ALA A 88 -2.24 -7.95 -9.30
CA ALA A 88 -2.18 -7.81 -7.85
C ALA A 88 -3.44 -8.38 -7.17
N LEU A 89 -4.63 -8.16 -7.73
CA LEU A 89 -5.89 -8.66 -7.18
C LEU A 89 -6.01 -10.20 -7.28
N GLY A 90 -5.39 -10.81 -8.28
CA GLY A 90 -5.41 -12.26 -8.50
C GLY A 90 -6.78 -12.77 -8.95
N GLU A 91 -7.08 -14.03 -8.63
CA GLU A 91 -8.34 -14.67 -9.01
C GLU A 91 -9.57 -13.94 -8.43
N GLY A 92 -10.57 -13.73 -9.30
CA GLY A 92 -11.77 -12.94 -8.99
C GLY A 92 -11.57 -11.42 -9.07
N GLY A 93 -10.34 -10.95 -9.30
CA GLY A 93 -10.02 -9.53 -9.40
C GLY A 93 -10.70 -8.82 -10.58
N GLU A 94 -10.93 -9.51 -11.68
CA GLU A 94 -11.56 -8.94 -12.88
C GLU A 94 -13.03 -8.56 -12.65
N ALA A 95 -13.83 -9.46 -12.08
CA ALA A 95 -15.22 -9.15 -11.76
C ALA A 95 -15.33 -7.99 -10.75
N LEU A 96 -14.40 -7.94 -9.80
CA LEU A 96 -14.34 -6.88 -8.80
C LEU A 96 -13.94 -5.54 -9.43
N LEU A 97 -12.98 -5.55 -10.34
CA LEU A 97 -12.53 -4.35 -11.05
C LEU A 97 -13.62 -3.85 -12.00
N LEU A 98 -14.29 -4.73 -12.74
CA LEU A 98 -15.44 -4.39 -13.59
C LEU A 98 -16.58 -3.77 -12.79
N LYS A 99 -16.88 -4.31 -11.60
CA LYS A 99 -17.87 -3.72 -10.70
C LYS A 99 -17.46 -2.30 -10.26
N ALA A 100 -16.20 -2.12 -9.88
CA ALA A 100 -15.69 -0.81 -9.47
C ALA A 100 -15.72 0.21 -10.61
N GLU A 101 -15.28 -0.20 -11.81
CA GLU A 101 -15.36 0.61 -13.03
C GLU A 101 -16.81 0.99 -13.36
N GLY A 102 -17.75 0.04 -13.24
CA GLY A 102 -19.17 0.28 -13.48
C GLY A 102 -19.81 1.23 -12.46
N GLU A 103 -19.42 1.16 -11.19
CA GLU A 103 -19.86 2.10 -10.16
C GLU A 103 -19.37 3.52 -10.43
N GLU A 104 -18.10 3.70 -10.78
CA GLU A 104 -17.52 5.00 -11.14
C GLU A 104 -18.16 5.56 -12.43
N ASN A 105 -18.43 4.70 -13.42
CA ASN A 105 -19.08 5.11 -14.66
C ASN A 105 -20.49 5.67 -14.44
N ARG A 106 -21.23 5.17 -13.45
CA ARG A 106 -22.55 5.72 -13.06
C ARG A 106 -22.44 7.07 -12.36
N HIS A 107 -21.33 7.35 -11.69
CA HIS A 107 -21.11 8.63 -11.01
C HIS A 107 -20.67 9.74 -11.99
N GLY A 108 -20.30 9.37 -13.23
CA GLY A 108 -19.84 10.29 -14.26
C GLY A 108 -18.38 10.73 -14.03
N PRO A 109 -17.69 11.24 -15.07
CA PRO A 109 -16.32 11.70 -14.92
C PRO A 109 -16.27 12.89 -13.97
N THR A 110 -15.45 12.80 -12.92
CA THR A 110 -15.30 13.89 -11.96
C THR A 110 -14.69 15.10 -12.67
N PRO A 111 -15.36 16.27 -12.69
CA PRO A 111 -14.79 17.46 -13.30
C PRO A 111 -13.48 17.78 -12.60
N THR A 112 -12.39 17.74 -13.35
CA THR A 112 -11.09 18.13 -12.85
C THR A 112 -11.10 19.65 -12.77
N PHE A 113 -11.47 20.20 -11.61
CA PHE A 113 -11.30 21.63 -11.34
C PHE A 113 -9.80 21.93 -11.30
N THR A 114 -9.25 22.33 -12.44
CA THR A 114 -8.00 23.07 -12.49
C THR A 114 -8.27 24.44 -11.91
N THR A 115 -7.97 24.62 -10.62
CA THR A 115 -7.80 25.96 -10.06
C THR A 115 -6.58 26.57 -10.75
N ALA A 116 -6.79 27.23 -11.89
CA ALA A 116 -5.80 28.14 -12.45
C ALA A 116 -5.71 29.31 -11.47
N VAL A 117 -4.57 29.44 -10.80
CA VAL A 117 -4.24 30.68 -10.10
C VAL A 117 -3.91 31.68 -11.22
N ALA A 118 -4.81 32.63 -11.43
CA ALA A 118 -4.58 33.82 -12.24
C ALA A 118 -3.87 34.88 -11.40
#